data_AF-A0A964PGB0-F1
#
_entry.id   AF-A0A964PGB0-F1
#
_cell.length_a   1.000
_cell.length_b   1.000
_cell.length_c   1.000
_cell.angle_alpha   90.00
_cell.angle_beta   90.00
_cell.angle_gamma   90.00
#
_symmetry.space_group_name_H-M   'P 1'
#
loop_
_entity.id
_entity.type
_entity.pdbx_description
1 polymer ?
#
loop_
_entity_poly.entity_id
_entity_poly.type
_entity_poly.pdbx_seq_one_letter_code
_entity_poly.pdbx_strand_id
1 'polypeptide(L)'
;MSRIRLLTVMLLLAPAAVTAASYDLENLGAPRFVNTNYIDVSKIFLLSKFRSSAGHDYSDNFESCRSMKHYFMVPDTSTVIVAPVSGTVTALLNDFIGTQVQITADAQPAFTLILFHVQLQSPLTQGQRVAEGQVLGVHAGQENFSDIAVRVDTPQGLRLVSYFETLTDAAFAVFKARGISSPAQLIISKAQRDAAPYQCTGQPLTVLKFANLKSPPDLDYISLTGAAPPTGMPLVTGPLQQRTLNLLVSPPPQVRNLIGSIFVAVVLPASQGGHAFLRTQSGSWVPASDCTTAPAAWQGMLLTGIGFDVFSQAVDLSAYRGTVFYTGFGIGSTWQLACNNMLQSQSFTTAYTVQ
;
A
#
# COMPACT_ATOMS: atom_id res chain seq x y z
N MET A 1 -36.97 -63.77 -44.54
CA MET A 1 -35.82 -63.29 -43.74
C MET A 1 -35.50 -61.86 -44.16
N SER A 2 -36.02 -60.85 -43.45
CA SER A 2 -35.77 -59.43 -43.74
C SER A 2 -34.91 -58.85 -42.61
N ARG A 3 -33.71 -58.35 -42.93
CA ARG A 3 -32.78 -57.76 -41.96
C ARG A 3 -33.04 -56.27 -41.85
N ILE A 4 -33.56 -55.84 -40.69
CA ILE A 4 -33.68 -54.44 -40.31
C ILE A 4 -32.27 -53.96 -39.88
N ARG A 5 -31.71 -52.96 -40.58
CA ARG A 5 -30.52 -52.24 -40.15
C ARG A 5 -30.96 -51.11 -39.21
N LEU A 6 -30.62 -51.23 -37.93
CA LEU A 6 -30.72 -50.13 -36.96
C LEU A 6 -29.65 -49.08 -37.32
N LEU A 7 -30.08 -47.89 -37.70
CA LEU A 7 -29.21 -46.73 -37.86
C LEU A 7 -29.11 -46.04 -36.48
N THR A 8 -27.99 -46.22 -35.78
CA THR A 8 -27.71 -45.47 -34.56
C THR A 8 -27.31 -44.05 -34.96
N VAL A 9 -28.24 -43.09 -34.80
CA VAL A 9 -27.94 -41.67 -34.92
C VAL A 9 -27.17 -41.26 -33.67
N MET A 10 -25.86 -41.09 -33.80
CA MET A 10 -24.99 -40.55 -32.75
C MET A 10 -25.19 -39.03 -32.75
N LEU A 11 -26.07 -38.54 -31.89
CA LEU A 11 -26.30 -37.11 -31.71
C LEU A 11 -25.08 -36.51 -31.01
N LEU A 12 -24.17 -35.91 -31.79
CA LEU A 12 -23.08 -35.09 -31.27
C LEU A 12 -23.68 -33.84 -30.62
N LEU A 13 -23.80 -33.87 -29.29
CA LEU A 13 -24.06 -32.68 -28.48
C LEU A 13 -22.83 -31.77 -28.62
N ALA A 14 -22.97 -30.68 -29.38
CA ALA A 14 -22.02 -29.59 -29.32
C ALA A 14 -21.95 -29.07 -27.87
N PRO A 15 -20.75 -28.83 -27.30
CA PRO A 15 -20.67 -28.23 -25.97
C PRO A 15 -21.37 -26.87 -26.01
N ALA A 16 -22.34 -26.67 -25.10
CA ALA A 16 -22.99 -25.39 -24.93
C ALA A 16 -21.91 -24.32 -24.73
N ALA A 17 -21.94 -23.27 -25.55
CA ALA A 17 -21.09 -22.11 -25.36
C ALA A 17 -21.38 -21.56 -23.96
N VAL A 18 -20.41 -21.66 -23.05
CA VAL A 18 -20.47 -20.99 -21.75
C VAL A 18 -20.46 -19.50 -22.07
N THR A 19 -21.63 -18.86 -22.01
CA THR A 19 -21.71 -17.41 -22.07
C THR A 19 -20.96 -16.88 -20.86
N ALA A 20 -19.93 -16.05 -21.09
CA ALA A 20 -19.22 -15.39 -20.01
C ALA A 20 -20.22 -14.66 -19.12
N ALA A 21 -20.14 -14.89 -17.80
CA ALA A 21 -21.02 -14.21 -16.86
C ALA A 21 -20.73 -12.70 -16.90
N SER A 22 -21.80 -11.90 -16.89
CA SER A 22 -21.68 -10.45 -16.80
C SER A 22 -22.43 -9.93 -15.57
N TYR A 23 -22.01 -8.77 -15.06
CA TYR A 23 -22.58 -8.16 -13.86
C TYR A 23 -22.97 -6.69 -14.11
N ASP A 24 -24.12 -6.29 -13.58
CA ASP A 24 -24.63 -4.91 -13.66
C ASP A 24 -24.00 -4.04 -12.57
N LEU A 25 -22.76 -3.62 -12.82
CA LEU A 25 -21.97 -2.86 -11.86
C LEU A 25 -22.58 -1.47 -11.57
N GLU A 26 -23.22 -0.85 -12.55
CA GLU A 26 -23.77 0.52 -12.42
C GLU A 26 -24.95 0.56 -11.45
N ASN A 27 -25.85 -0.42 -11.52
CA ASN A 27 -27.06 -0.44 -10.69
C ASN A 27 -26.86 -1.17 -9.35
N LEU A 28 -25.96 -2.15 -9.29
CA LEU A 28 -25.79 -2.99 -8.09
C LEU A 28 -24.59 -2.60 -7.24
N GLY A 29 -23.63 -1.86 -7.79
CA GLY A 29 -22.33 -1.62 -7.16
C GLY A 29 -21.51 -2.90 -7.00
N ALA A 30 -20.26 -2.76 -6.53
CA ALA A 30 -19.40 -3.91 -6.30
C ALA A 30 -19.92 -4.76 -5.12
N PRO A 31 -20.15 -6.08 -5.31
CA PRO A 31 -20.56 -6.96 -4.22
C PRO A 31 -19.38 -7.22 -3.28
N ARG A 32 -19.67 -7.39 -1.98
CA ARG A 32 -18.69 -7.77 -0.96
C ARG A 32 -18.68 -9.28 -0.79
N PHE A 33 -17.74 -9.96 -1.43
CA PHE A 33 -17.67 -11.43 -1.45
C PHE A 33 -16.29 -12.01 -1.12
N VAL A 34 -15.26 -11.16 -0.97
CA VAL A 34 -13.90 -11.58 -0.65
C VAL A 34 -13.73 -11.58 0.86
N ASN A 35 -13.50 -12.76 1.47
CA ASN A 35 -13.30 -12.90 2.92
C ASN A 35 -11.83 -12.98 3.32
N THR A 36 -10.95 -13.25 2.36
CA THR A 36 -9.51 -13.45 2.60
C THR A 36 -8.69 -12.38 1.90
N ASN A 37 -7.80 -11.73 2.67
CA ASN A 37 -6.80 -10.85 2.11
C ASN A 37 -5.78 -11.67 1.31
N TYR A 38 -5.50 -11.28 0.07
CA TYR A 38 -4.59 -12.04 -0.80
C TYR A 38 -3.14 -12.05 -0.30
N ILE A 39 -2.79 -11.14 0.61
CA ILE A 39 -1.43 -10.88 1.10
C ILE A 39 -1.44 -10.74 2.62
N ASP A 40 -0.34 -11.14 3.27
CA ASP A 40 -0.13 -10.91 4.70
C ASP A 40 -0.05 -9.41 5.01
N VAL A 41 -1.20 -8.85 5.39
CA VAL A 41 -1.37 -7.42 5.68
C VAL A 41 -0.45 -6.95 6.81
N SER A 42 -0.03 -7.82 7.73
CA SER A 42 0.85 -7.43 8.85
C SER A 42 2.21 -6.90 8.38
N LYS A 43 2.63 -7.29 7.16
CA LYS A 43 3.88 -6.86 6.53
C LYS A 43 3.74 -5.61 5.65
N ILE A 44 2.52 -5.09 5.49
CA ILE A 44 2.25 -3.98 4.57
C ILE A 44 2.22 -2.66 5.34
N PHE A 45 2.84 -1.63 4.76
CA PHE A 45 3.01 -0.33 5.44
C PHE A 45 2.28 0.81 4.75
N LEU A 46 2.19 0.73 3.43
CA LEU A 46 1.64 1.77 2.59
C LEU A 46 0.78 1.09 1.52
N LEU A 47 -0.39 1.66 1.25
CA LEU A 47 -1.28 1.19 0.20
C LEU A 47 -1.43 2.29 -0.83
N SER A 48 -1.44 1.96 -2.11
CA SER A 48 -1.95 2.90 -3.10
C SER A 48 -3.48 2.93 -3.09
N LYS A 49 -4.03 4.08 -3.45
CA LYS A 49 -5.43 4.24 -3.75
C LYS A 49 -5.76 3.73 -5.15
N PHE A 50 -7.02 3.36 -5.35
CA PHE A 50 -7.58 3.12 -6.66
C PHE A 50 -7.61 4.43 -7.47
N ARG A 51 -7.33 4.38 -8.78
CA ARG A 51 -7.14 5.55 -9.66
C ARG A 51 -5.92 6.42 -9.27
N SER A 52 -4.86 5.80 -8.77
CA SER A 52 -3.59 6.44 -8.44
C SER A 52 -2.64 6.51 -9.64
N SER A 53 -1.50 7.18 -9.45
CA SER A 53 -0.31 7.08 -10.30
C SER A 53 0.66 5.98 -9.86
N ALA A 54 0.25 5.08 -8.96
CA ALA A 54 1.12 4.01 -8.50
C ALA A 54 1.46 3.05 -9.65
N GLY A 55 2.76 2.72 -9.77
CA GLY A 55 3.28 1.89 -10.84
C GLY A 55 3.04 2.49 -12.22
N HIS A 56 2.13 1.86 -12.98
CA HIS A 56 1.81 2.23 -14.35
C HIS A 56 0.31 2.27 -14.63
N ASP A 57 -0.06 2.78 -15.81
CA ASP A 57 -1.44 2.74 -16.28
C ASP A 57 -1.96 1.31 -16.33
N TYR A 58 -3.13 1.10 -15.74
CA TYR A 58 -3.85 -0.17 -15.78
C TYR A 58 -5.33 0.16 -15.87
N SER A 59 -5.68 0.78 -16.98
CA SER A 59 -7.03 1.28 -17.25
C SER A 59 -7.93 0.20 -17.83
N ASP A 60 -9.24 0.37 -17.67
CA ASP A 60 -10.27 -0.49 -18.28
C ASP A 60 -10.80 0.12 -19.59
N ASN A 61 -11.97 -0.31 -20.08
CA ASN A 61 -12.54 0.22 -21.32
C ASN A 61 -13.06 1.67 -21.24
N PHE A 62 -13.06 2.29 -20.06
CA PHE A 62 -13.86 3.49 -19.79
C PHE A 62 -13.14 4.58 -19.02
N GLU A 63 -12.08 4.20 -18.32
CA GLU A 63 -11.12 5.12 -17.76
C GLU A 63 -9.81 5.02 -18.53
N SER A 64 -8.98 6.06 -18.46
CA SER A 64 -7.68 6.05 -19.12
C SER A 64 -6.65 6.77 -18.27
N CYS A 65 -5.38 6.41 -18.48
CA CYS A 65 -4.22 7.02 -17.85
C CYS A 65 -4.33 7.11 -16.32
N ARG A 66 -4.55 5.97 -15.68
CA ARG A 66 -4.58 5.80 -14.22
C ARG A 66 -4.35 4.33 -13.85
N SER A 67 -3.81 4.09 -12.67
CA SER A 67 -3.72 2.73 -12.15
C SER A 67 -5.03 2.34 -11.47
N MET A 68 -5.74 1.37 -12.03
CA MET A 68 -6.93 0.76 -11.42
C MET A 68 -6.56 -0.48 -10.60
N LYS A 69 -5.38 -0.44 -9.97
CA LYS A 69 -4.87 -1.46 -9.05
C LYS A 69 -4.74 -0.89 -7.65
N HIS A 70 -4.55 -1.77 -6.68
CA HIS A 70 -3.98 -1.41 -5.38
C HIS A 70 -2.60 -2.01 -5.24
N TYR A 71 -1.62 -1.15 -4.96
CA TYR A 71 -0.26 -1.56 -4.61
C TYR A 71 -0.15 -1.64 -3.10
N PHE A 72 0.17 -2.82 -2.63
CA PHE A 72 0.54 -3.15 -1.28
C PHE A 72 2.04 -2.96 -1.20
N MET A 73 2.44 -1.83 -0.64
CA MET A 73 3.84 -1.45 -0.60
C MET A 73 4.50 -2.13 0.57
N VAL A 74 5.70 -2.53 0.26
CA VAL A 74 6.70 -3.15 1.09
C VAL A 74 6.44 -4.58 1.57
N PRO A 75 5.98 -5.48 0.70
CA PRO A 75 6.22 -6.89 0.94
C PRO A 75 7.73 -7.19 0.86
N ASP A 76 8.17 -8.21 1.58
CA ASP A 76 9.46 -8.84 1.34
C ASP A 76 9.25 -10.22 0.71
N THR A 77 10.34 -10.89 0.31
CA THR A 77 10.27 -12.24 -0.28
C THR A 77 9.73 -13.33 0.65
N SER A 78 9.47 -13.01 1.93
CA SER A 78 8.79 -13.89 2.88
C SER A 78 7.31 -13.53 3.08
N THR A 79 6.79 -12.50 2.41
CA THR A 79 5.37 -12.14 2.46
C THR A 79 4.55 -13.18 1.71
N VAL A 80 3.68 -13.87 2.43
CA VAL A 80 2.82 -14.94 1.88
C VAL A 80 1.73 -14.35 0.99
N ILE A 81 1.49 -15.00 -0.15
CA ILE A 81 0.39 -14.72 -1.07
C ILE A 81 -0.54 -15.92 -1.12
N VAL A 82 -1.83 -15.67 -0.91
CA VAL A 82 -2.90 -16.67 -0.90
C VAL A 82 -3.97 -16.36 -1.95
N ALA A 83 -4.75 -17.36 -2.34
CA ALA A 83 -5.94 -17.15 -3.14
C ALA A 83 -7.00 -16.41 -2.31
N PRO A 84 -7.43 -15.19 -2.71
CA PRO A 84 -8.43 -14.42 -1.95
C PRO A 84 -9.85 -15.01 -2.05
N VAL A 85 -10.09 -15.91 -3.00
CA VAL A 85 -11.38 -16.55 -3.26
C VAL A 85 -11.18 -18.00 -3.70
N SER A 86 -12.20 -18.83 -3.48
CA SER A 86 -12.33 -20.09 -4.21
C SER A 86 -12.71 -19.78 -5.65
N GLY A 87 -12.06 -20.44 -6.60
CA GLY A 87 -12.25 -20.13 -8.00
C GLY A 87 -11.41 -20.96 -8.95
N THR A 88 -11.47 -20.58 -10.21
CA THR A 88 -10.71 -21.21 -11.30
C THR A 88 -9.60 -20.27 -11.77
N VAL A 89 -8.38 -20.79 -11.90
CA VAL A 89 -7.25 -20.08 -12.49
C VAL A 89 -7.51 -19.92 -13.99
N THR A 90 -7.81 -18.70 -14.43
CA THR A 90 -8.19 -18.43 -15.83
C THR A 90 -7.04 -17.96 -16.69
N ALA A 91 -5.98 -17.41 -16.09
CA ALA A 91 -4.75 -17.08 -16.79
C ALA A 91 -3.54 -17.10 -15.83
N LEU A 92 -2.40 -17.45 -16.40
CA LEU A 92 -1.07 -17.34 -15.78
C LEU A 92 -0.18 -16.61 -16.79
N LEU A 93 0.23 -15.39 -16.45
CA LEU A 93 1.10 -14.60 -17.32
C LEU A 93 2.46 -14.44 -16.65
N ASN A 94 3.52 -14.66 -17.42
CA ASN A 94 4.86 -14.29 -16.97
C ASN A 94 4.92 -12.77 -16.89
N ASP A 95 5.10 -12.26 -15.69
CA ASP A 95 5.29 -10.84 -15.45
C ASP A 95 6.79 -10.51 -15.52
N PHE A 96 7.13 -9.22 -15.58
CA PHE A 96 8.52 -8.77 -15.49
C PHE A 96 9.18 -9.27 -14.20
N ILE A 97 8.39 -9.44 -13.13
CA ILE A 97 8.79 -10.00 -11.85
C ILE A 97 7.71 -10.98 -11.37
N GLY A 98 8.05 -12.27 -11.29
CA GLY A 98 7.14 -13.31 -10.84
C GLY A 98 6.05 -13.68 -11.85
N THR A 99 4.94 -14.21 -11.34
CA THR A 99 3.80 -14.66 -12.12
C THR A 99 2.57 -13.82 -11.78
N GLN A 100 1.85 -13.36 -12.80
CA GLN A 100 0.50 -12.84 -12.65
C GLN A 100 -0.50 -14.00 -12.65
N VAL A 101 -1.34 -14.07 -11.62
CA VAL A 101 -2.32 -15.14 -11.43
C VAL A 101 -3.73 -14.54 -11.49
N GLN A 102 -4.54 -14.99 -12.45
CA GLN A 102 -5.94 -14.57 -12.57
C GLN A 102 -6.87 -15.68 -12.08
N ILE A 103 -7.75 -15.35 -11.13
CA ILE A 103 -8.70 -16.29 -10.52
C ILE A 103 -10.11 -15.73 -10.69
N THR A 104 -10.94 -16.43 -11.47
CA THR A 104 -12.37 -16.12 -11.57
C THR A 104 -13.10 -16.76 -10.40
N ALA A 105 -13.86 -15.95 -9.64
CA ALA A 105 -14.46 -16.36 -8.39
C ALA A 105 -15.68 -17.26 -8.61
N ASP A 106 -15.78 -18.36 -7.84
CA ASP A 106 -16.95 -19.25 -7.92
C ASP A 106 -18.23 -18.54 -7.45
N ALA A 107 -18.13 -17.73 -6.39
CA ALA A 107 -19.26 -17.01 -5.81
C ALA A 107 -19.74 -15.81 -6.66
N GLN A 108 -18.87 -15.29 -7.54
CA GLN A 108 -19.15 -14.16 -8.40
C GLN A 108 -18.48 -14.36 -9.77
N PRO A 109 -19.05 -15.20 -10.67
CA PRO A 109 -18.38 -15.63 -11.89
C PRO A 109 -18.05 -14.52 -12.92
N ALA A 110 -18.63 -13.33 -12.77
CA ALA A 110 -18.29 -12.15 -13.57
C ALA A 110 -17.03 -11.42 -13.05
N PHE A 111 -16.51 -11.81 -11.88
CA PHE A 111 -15.39 -11.15 -11.21
C PHE A 111 -14.12 -12.02 -11.28
N THR A 112 -13.03 -11.40 -11.71
CA THR A 112 -11.70 -12.02 -11.76
C THR A 112 -10.72 -11.21 -10.93
N LEU A 113 -10.10 -11.85 -9.95
CA LEU A 113 -9.04 -11.27 -9.13
C LEU A 113 -7.70 -11.54 -9.79
N ILE A 114 -6.92 -10.48 -10.00
CA ILE A 114 -5.64 -10.52 -10.72
C ILE A 114 -4.55 -10.19 -9.71
N LEU A 115 -3.78 -11.20 -9.32
CA LEU A 115 -2.66 -11.07 -8.40
C LEU A 115 -1.37 -10.87 -9.20
N PHE A 116 -0.55 -9.90 -8.84
CA PHE A 116 0.73 -9.60 -9.50
C PHE A 116 1.90 -9.96 -8.59
N HIS A 117 3.08 -10.14 -9.20
CA HIS A 117 4.32 -10.42 -8.48
C HIS A 117 4.26 -11.64 -7.56
N VAL A 118 3.71 -12.77 -8.04
CA VAL A 118 3.65 -14.01 -7.25
C VAL A 118 4.81 -14.93 -7.62
N GLN A 119 5.65 -15.27 -6.64
CA GLN A 119 6.59 -16.39 -6.75
C GLN A 119 5.87 -17.64 -6.26
N LEU A 120 5.37 -18.44 -7.22
CA LEU A 120 4.61 -19.64 -6.92
C LEU A 120 5.44 -20.67 -6.15
N GLN A 121 4.90 -21.19 -5.06
CA GLN A 121 5.53 -22.28 -4.31
C GLN A 121 5.36 -23.64 -5.01
N SER A 122 4.36 -23.75 -5.87
CA SER A 122 4.07 -24.94 -6.66
C SER A 122 3.47 -24.50 -8.00
N PRO A 123 3.79 -25.20 -9.11
CA PRO A 123 3.22 -24.87 -10.40
C PRO A 123 1.69 -24.87 -10.36
N LEU A 124 1.08 -23.81 -10.90
CA LEU A 124 -0.34 -23.75 -11.19
C LEU A 124 -0.56 -24.01 -12.68
N THR A 125 -1.73 -24.51 -13.05
CA THR A 125 -2.16 -24.63 -14.45
C THR A 125 -3.45 -23.85 -14.69
N GLN A 126 -3.61 -23.32 -15.90
CA GLN A 126 -4.88 -22.73 -16.31
C GLN A 126 -5.99 -23.80 -16.29
N GLY A 127 -7.16 -23.44 -15.77
CA GLY A 127 -8.28 -24.34 -15.50
C GLY A 127 -8.21 -25.04 -14.14
N GLN A 128 -7.10 -24.94 -13.42
CA GLN A 128 -6.99 -25.48 -12.06
C GLN A 128 -7.91 -24.73 -11.09
N ARG A 129 -8.56 -25.46 -10.18
CA ARG A 129 -9.28 -24.85 -9.06
C ARG A 129 -8.35 -24.58 -7.89
N VAL A 130 -8.59 -23.45 -7.23
CA VAL A 130 -7.95 -23.07 -5.96
C VAL A 130 -9.03 -22.82 -4.92
N ALA A 131 -8.72 -23.14 -3.67
CA ALA A 131 -9.59 -22.80 -2.53
C ALA A 131 -9.24 -21.42 -1.99
N GLU A 132 -10.24 -20.69 -1.46
CA GLU A 132 -9.99 -19.49 -0.66
C GLU A 132 -8.99 -19.77 0.47
N GLY A 133 -8.00 -18.88 0.65
CA GLY A 133 -6.94 -19.03 1.64
C GLY A 133 -5.84 -20.02 1.26
N GLN A 134 -5.94 -20.70 0.12
CA GLN A 134 -4.86 -21.57 -0.36
C GLN A 134 -3.59 -20.74 -0.60
N VAL A 135 -2.48 -21.15 0.03
CA VAL A 135 -1.17 -20.55 -0.22
C VAL A 135 -0.76 -20.83 -1.67
N LEU A 136 -0.54 -19.76 -2.43
CA LEU A 136 -0.09 -19.81 -3.82
C LEU A 136 1.42 -19.67 -3.90
N GLY A 137 2.00 -18.90 -2.98
CA GLY A 137 3.44 -18.66 -2.92
C GLY A 137 3.77 -17.48 -2.02
N VAL A 138 4.81 -16.75 -2.42
CA VAL A 138 5.27 -15.53 -1.75
C VAL A 138 5.38 -14.39 -2.75
N HIS A 139 5.57 -13.18 -2.25
CA HIS A 139 5.91 -12.03 -3.08
C HIS A 139 7.21 -12.26 -3.87
N ALA A 140 7.18 -11.94 -5.16
CA ALA A 140 8.30 -12.12 -6.06
C ALA A 140 9.23 -10.92 -6.07
N GLY A 141 10.53 -11.20 -5.99
CA GLY A 141 11.58 -10.20 -6.12
C GLY A 141 11.82 -9.36 -4.86
N GLN A 142 12.79 -8.45 -4.97
CA GLN A 142 13.16 -7.51 -3.90
C GLN A 142 12.41 -6.16 -4.05
N GLU A 143 11.43 -6.08 -4.95
CA GLU A 143 10.65 -4.87 -5.14
C GLU A 143 9.75 -4.64 -3.94
N ASN A 144 9.66 -3.39 -3.52
CA ASN A 144 8.88 -2.99 -2.35
C ASN A 144 7.39 -2.78 -2.72
N PHE A 145 6.82 -3.56 -3.64
CA PHE A 145 5.40 -3.49 -3.97
C PHE A 145 4.87 -4.81 -4.54
N SER A 146 3.71 -5.24 -4.04
CA SER A 146 2.83 -6.24 -4.65
C SER A 146 1.54 -5.54 -5.05
N ASP A 147 0.81 -6.05 -6.02
CA ASP A 147 -0.45 -5.42 -6.44
C ASP A 147 -1.54 -6.42 -6.80
N ILE A 148 -2.77 -5.90 -6.74
CA ILE A 148 -3.99 -6.62 -7.06
C ILE A 148 -4.93 -5.72 -7.85
N ALA A 149 -5.60 -6.30 -8.84
CA ALA A 149 -6.72 -5.70 -9.55
C ALA A 149 -7.95 -6.60 -9.49
N VAL A 150 -9.15 -6.01 -9.57
CA VAL A 150 -10.40 -6.76 -9.68
C VAL A 150 -11.10 -6.37 -10.97
N ARG A 151 -11.13 -7.31 -11.91
CA ARG A 151 -11.84 -7.20 -13.19
C ARG A 151 -13.29 -7.63 -13.02
N VAL A 152 -14.19 -6.89 -13.65
CA VAL A 152 -15.60 -7.22 -13.78
C VAL A 152 -15.97 -7.23 -15.25
N ASP A 153 -16.52 -8.34 -15.73
CA ASP A 153 -17.14 -8.39 -17.05
C ASP A 153 -18.56 -7.81 -16.94
N THR A 154 -18.83 -6.71 -17.65
CA THR A 154 -20.16 -6.07 -17.66
C THR A 154 -20.76 -6.13 -19.07
N PRO A 155 -22.08 -5.97 -19.23
CA PRO A 155 -22.70 -5.93 -20.55
C PRO A 155 -22.13 -4.82 -21.46
N GLN A 156 -21.56 -3.77 -20.89
CA GLN A 156 -21.00 -2.63 -21.61
C GLN A 156 -19.50 -2.77 -21.92
N GLY A 157 -18.83 -3.77 -21.33
CA GLY A 157 -17.38 -3.97 -21.49
C GLY A 157 -16.69 -4.34 -20.17
N LEU A 158 -15.36 -4.43 -20.23
CA LEU A 158 -14.54 -4.72 -19.06
C LEU A 158 -14.45 -3.49 -18.15
N ARG A 159 -14.72 -3.70 -16.87
CA ARG A 159 -14.51 -2.71 -15.79
C ARG A 159 -13.44 -3.18 -14.82
N LEU A 160 -12.80 -2.23 -14.16
CA LEU A 160 -12.01 -2.49 -12.96
C LEU A 160 -12.68 -1.81 -11.76
N VAL A 161 -12.70 -2.50 -10.62
CA VAL A 161 -13.23 -1.98 -9.34
C VAL A 161 -12.16 -2.04 -8.26
N SER A 162 -12.33 -1.25 -7.20
CA SER A 162 -11.41 -1.31 -6.07
C SER A 162 -11.51 -2.67 -5.37
N TYR A 163 -10.36 -3.27 -5.09
CA TYR A 163 -10.27 -4.48 -4.27
C TYR A 163 -10.95 -4.31 -2.91
N PHE A 164 -10.83 -3.13 -2.31
CA PHE A 164 -11.42 -2.84 -1.00
C PHE A 164 -12.95 -2.72 -1.04
N GLU A 165 -13.55 -2.50 -2.22
CA GLU A 165 -15.01 -2.54 -2.38
C GLU A 165 -15.55 -3.97 -2.42
N THR A 166 -14.71 -4.96 -2.75
CA THR A 166 -15.12 -6.37 -2.78
C THR A 166 -14.87 -7.13 -1.47
N LEU A 167 -14.12 -6.54 -0.54
CA LEU A 167 -13.89 -7.10 0.78
C LEU A 167 -15.16 -7.10 1.63
N THR A 168 -15.41 -8.19 2.33
CA THR A 168 -16.39 -8.20 3.42
C THR A 168 -15.92 -7.35 4.59
N ASP A 169 -16.84 -6.94 5.47
CA ASP A 169 -16.49 -6.13 6.64
C ASP A 169 -15.49 -6.84 7.57
N ALA A 170 -15.56 -8.17 7.63
CA ALA A 170 -14.62 -9.00 8.37
C ALA A 170 -13.22 -8.96 7.75
N ALA A 171 -13.11 -9.15 6.42
CA ALA A 171 -11.84 -9.07 5.71
C ALA A 171 -11.21 -7.68 5.79
N PHE A 172 -12.05 -6.63 5.74
CA PHE A 172 -11.60 -5.24 5.82
C PHE A 172 -11.21 -4.79 7.25
N ALA A 173 -11.63 -5.54 8.28
CA ALA A 173 -11.39 -5.17 9.68
C ALA A 173 -9.90 -4.98 10.03
N VAL A 174 -8.99 -5.73 9.38
CA VAL A 174 -7.54 -5.58 9.58
C VAL A 174 -7.04 -4.19 9.16
N PHE A 175 -7.63 -3.58 8.13
CA PHE A 175 -7.26 -2.21 7.72
C PHE A 175 -7.92 -1.16 8.62
N LYS A 176 -9.15 -1.41 9.10
CA LYS A 176 -9.80 -0.56 10.12
C LYS A 176 -8.96 -0.48 11.39
N ALA A 177 -8.49 -1.63 11.87
CA ALA A 177 -7.59 -1.71 13.02
C ALA A 177 -6.27 -0.94 12.79
N ARG A 178 -5.91 -0.74 11.51
CA ARG A 178 -4.70 -0.03 11.08
C ARG A 178 -4.98 1.38 10.51
N GLY A 179 -6.06 2.02 10.95
CA GLY A 179 -6.33 3.43 10.68
C GLY A 179 -7.13 3.75 9.43
N ILE A 180 -7.56 2.76 8.66
CA ILE A 180 -8.40 2.98 7.47
C ILE A 180 -9.89 2.86 7.84
N SER A 181 -10.57 3.99 7.96
CA SER A 181 -11.96 4.03 8.46
C SER A 181 -12.98 3.41 7.49
N SER A 182 -12.73 3.47 6.19
CA SER A 182 -13.62 2.90 5.16
C SER A 182 -12.88 2.62 3.84
N PRO A 183 -13.41 1.72 2.98
CA PRO A 183 -12.86 1.51 1.64
C PRO A 183 -12.75 2.79 0.81
N ALA A 184 -13.66 3.75 1.01
CA ALA A 184 -13.65 5.02 0.29
C ALA A 184 -12.37 5.85 0.50
N GLN A 185 -11.67 5.69 1.64
CA GLN A 185 -10.37 6.35 1.86
C GLN A 185 -9.28 5.83 0.91
N LEU A 186 -9.47 4.63 0.38
CA LEU A 186 -8.55 3.95 -0.53
C LEU A 186 -8.94 4.20 -2.00
N ILE A 187 -9.88 5.09 -2.29
CA ILE A 187 -10.37 5.34 -3.64
C ILE A 187 -10.27 6.82 -3.95
N ILE A 188 -9.60 7.13 -5.05
CA ILE A 188 -9.77 8.43 -5.70
C ILE A 188 -11.00 8.27 -6.61
N SER A 189 -11.99 9.14 -6.47
CA SER A 189 -13.19 9.04 -7.29
C SER A 189 -12.86 9.32 -8.75
N LYS A 190 -13.66 8.79 -9.67
CA LYS A 190 -13.50 9.09 -11.10
C LYS A 190 -13.52 10.60 -11.36
N ALA A 191 -14.48 11.31 -10.78
CA ALA A 191 -14.59 12.76 -10.94
C ALA A 191 -13.36 13.51 -10.39
N GLN A 192 -12.83 13.09 -9.23
CA GLN A 192 -11.60 13.68 -8.67
C GLN A 192 -10.40 13.46 -9.59
N ARG A 193 -10.27 12.24 -10.14
CA ARG A 193 -9.17 11.94 -11.08
C ARG A 193 -9.34 12.66 -12.41
N ASP A 194 -10.55 12.76 -12.93
CA ASP A 194 -10.83 13.45 -14.20
C ASP A 194 -10.60 14.98 -14.07
N ALA A 195 -10.79 15.55 -12.88
CA ALA A 195 -10.44 16.94 -12.58
C ALA A 195 -8.93 17.18 -12.45
N ALA A 196 -8.14 16.13 -12.18
CA ALA A 196 -6.68 16.18 -12.05
C ALA A 196 -6.02 15.00 -12.79
N PRO A 197 -6.12 14.95 -14.14
CA PRO A 197 -5.68 13.80 -14.91
C PRO A 197 -4.16 13.72 -14.97
N TYR A 198 -3.64 12.48 -15.00
CA TYR A 198 -2.24 12.27 -15.33
C TYR A 198 -1.99 12.45 -16.82
N GLN A 199 -0.73 12.68 -17.19
CA GLN A 199 -0.29 12.54 -18.56
C GLN A 199 0.38 11.18 -18.70
N CYS A 200 0.04 10.42 -19.73
CA CYS A 200 0.69 9.15 -20.00
C CYS A 200 1.56 9.31 -21.24
N THR A 201 2.83 8.90 -21.14
CA THR A 201 3.73 8.84 -22.29
C THR A 201 4.13 7.39 -22.57
N GLY A 202 4.18 7.05 -23.86
CA GLY A 202 4.49 5.71 -24.33
C GLY A 202 3.64 5.32 -25.55
N GLN A 203 4.17 4.44 -26.40
CA GLN A 203 3.44 3.83 -27.52
C GLN A 203 2.68 2.58 -27.03
N PRO A 204 1.67 2.06 -27.77
CA PRO A 204 0.68 1.09 -27.29
C PRO A 204 1.21 -0.27 -26.80
N LEU A 205 2.52 -0.53 -26.89
CA LEU A 205 3.14 -1.83 -26.60
C LEU A 205 4.16 -1.79 -25.46
N THR A 206 4.38 -0.63 -24.84
CA THR A 206 5.23 -0.49 -23.65
C THR A 206 4.42 0.20 -22.58
N VAL A 207 4.24 -0.48 -21.44
CA VAL A 207 3.68 0.03 -20.17
C VAL A 207 3.65 1.57 -20.14
N LEU A 208 2.45 2.16 -20.32
CA LEU A 208 2.29 3.62 -20.29
C LEU A 208 2.75 4.12 -18.92
N LYS A 209 3.82 4.92 -18.93
CA LYS A 209 4.34 5.54 -17.72
C LYS A 209 3.63 6.87 -17.51
N PHE A 210 3.37 7.20 -16.25
CA PHE A 210 2.87 8.53 -15.91
C PHE A 210 3.98 9.55 -16.14
N ALA A 211 3.79 10.42 -17.13
CA ALA A 211 4.60 11.61 -17.34
C ALA A 211 4.08 12.76 -16.49
N ASN A 212 4.99 13.59 -15.98
CA ASN A 212 4.67 14.84 -15.30
C ASN A 212 3.55 14.68 -14.26
N LEU A 213 3.86 14.03 -13.13
CA LEU A 213 2.96 13.95 -11.98
C LEU A 213 2.68 15.38 -11.48
N LYS A 214 1.63 16.00 -12.02
CA LYS A 214 1.13 17.32 -11.59
C LYS A 214 0.34 17.23 -10.30
N SER A 215 -0.28 16.08 -10.04
CA SER A 215 -0.88 15.76 -8.74
C SER A 215 0.25 15.36 -7.78
N PRO A 216 0.22 15.80 -6.50
CA PRO A 216 1.17 15.30 -5.53
C PRO A 216 1.07 13.77 -5.51
N PRO A 217 2.16 13.02 -5.76
CA PRO A 217 2.15 11.56 -5.64
C PRO A 217 1.65 11.09 -4.26
N ASP A 218 1.56 12.00 -3.29
CA ASP A 218 1.13 11.75 -1.91
C ASP A 218 -0.40 11.61 -1.73
N LEU A 219 -1.25 12.04 -2.68
CA LEU A 219 -2.71 11.75 -2.63
C LEU A 219 -3.02 10.29 -2.97
N ASP A 220 -2.07 9.64 -3.64
CA ASP A 220 -2.24 8.33 -4.24
C ASP A 220 -1.90 7.19 -3.29
N TYR A 221 -1.39 7.51 -2.10
CA TYR A 221 -1.04 6.51 -1.09
C TYR A 221 -1.63 6.85 0.27
N ILE A 222 -1.69 5.85 1.13
CA ILE A 222 -2.12 5.96 2.52
C ILE A 222 -1.36 4.96 3.38
N SER A 223 -0.83 5.42 4.52
CA SER A 223 -0.10 4.56 5.43
C SER A 223 -1.02 3.88 6.41
N LEU A 224 -0.66 2.65 6.75
CA LEU A 224 -1.32 1.86 7.78
C LEU A 224 -0.68 2.17 9.15
N THR A 225 -1.50 2.36 10.18
CA THR A 225 -1.01 2.54 11.56
C THR A 225 -0.34 1.25 12.06
N GLY A 226 0.52 1.40 13.08
CA GLY A 226 1.32 0.30 13.60
C GLY A 226 2.48 -0.08 12.67
N ALA A 227 2.86 0.81 11.75
CA ALA A 227 4.14 0.72 11.07
C ALA A 227 5.24 0.67 12.13
N ALA A 228 6.12 -0.34 12.05
CA ALA A 228 7.27 -0.46 12.94
C ALA A 228 7.98 0.90 13.04
N PRO A 229 8.09 1.49 14.25
CA PRO A 229 8.82 2.73 14.42
C PRO A 229 10.26 2.56 13.92
N PRO A 230 10.96 3.65 13.57
CA PRO A 230 12.37 3.54 13.21
C PRO A 230 13.14 2.78 14.30
N THR A 231 13.73 1.65 13.92
CA THR A 231 14.52 0.81 14.82
C THR A 231 15.95 1.34 14.87
N GLY A 232 16.52 1.52 16.06
CA GLY A 232 17.97 1.73 16.17
C GLY A 232 18.46 2.73 17.20
N MET A 233 17.62 3.26 18.09
CA MET A 233 18.15 3.98 19.25
C MET A 233 17.81 3.24 20.54
N PRO A 234 18.82 2.77 21.31
CA PRO A 234 18.57 2.37 22.68
C PRO A 234 17.94 3.56 23.41
N LEU A 235 16.94 3.30 24.24
CA LEU A 235 16.42 4.31 25.16
C LEU A 235 17.56 4.70 26.10
N VAL A 236 18.26 5.79 25.78
CA VAL A 236 19.30 6.31 26.67
C VAL A 236 18.61 7.21 27.69
N THR A 237 18.94 6.98 28.97
CA THR A 237 18.46 7.78 30.09
C THR A 237 19.66 8.25 30.92
N GLY A 238 19.59 9.46 31.46
CA GLY A 238 20.62 9.99 32.36
C GLY A 238 20.66 11.53 32.40
N PRO A 239 21.52 12.11 33.26
CA PRO A 239 21.78 13.54 33.27
C PRO A 239 22.69 13.93 32.09
N LEU A 240 22.30 14.95 31.31
CA LEU A 240 23.17 15.59 30.32
C LEU A 240 24.10 16.57 31.05
N GLN A 241 25.20 16.06 31.60
CA GLN A 241 26.33 16.89 32.00
C GLN A 241 27.35 16.89 30.86
N GLN A 242 27.49 18.03 30.18
CA GLN A 242 28.52 18.30 29.18
C GLN A 242 28.64 17.30 28.02
N ARG A 243 27.54 16.95 27.34
CA ARG A 243 27.58 16.09 26.14
C ARG A 243 26.79 16.69 24.97
N THR A 244 27.22 16.38 23.75
CA THR A 244 26.41 16.51 22.54
C THR A 244 25.43 15.33 22.49
N LEU A 245 24.15 15.60 22.20
CA LEU A 245 23.17 14.56 21.93
C LEU A 245 23.09 14.39 20.41
N ASN A 246 23.57 13.25 19.93
CA ASN A 246 23.56 12.90 18.52
C ASN A 246 22.52 11.79 18.32
N LEU A 247 21.52 12.06 17.51
CA LEU A 247 20.45 11.11 17.20
C LEU A 247 20.72 10.49 15.84
N LEU A 248 20.63 9.16 15.75
CA LEU A 248 20.76 8.44 14.50
C LEU A 248 19.39 7.85 14.16
N VAL A 249 18.80 8.30 13.05
CA VAL A 249 17.52 7.78 12.58
C VAL A 249 17.76 6.82 11.45
N SER A 250 17.30 5.58 11.64
CA SER A 250 17.31 4.54 10.62
C SER A 250 15.86 4.15 10.34
N PRO A 251 15.23 4.76 9.32
CA PRO A 251 13.95 4.28 8.83
C PRO A 251 14.04 2.78 8.53
N PRO A 252 12.94 2.04 8.79
CA PRO A 252 12.88 0.61 8.50
C PRO A 252 13.32 0.34 7.05
N PRO A 253 14.05 -0.75 6.75
CA PRO A 253 14.47 -1.12 5.38
C PRO A 253 13.39 -0.89 4.32
N GLN A 254 12.15 -1.10 4.74
CA GLN A 254 10.93 -1.01 4.00
C GLN A 254 10.64 0.35 3.34
N VAL A 255 11.00 1.45 4.00
CA VAL A 255 10.70 2.81 3.51
C VAL A 255 11.94 3.51 2.98
N ARG A 256 13.08 2.81 2.93
CA ARG A 256 14.32 3.36 2.38
C ARG A 256 14.14 3.63 0.89
N ASN A 257 14.80 4.67 0.40
CA ASN A 257 14.71 5.17 -0.97
C ASN A 257 13.37 5.84 -1.36
N LEU A 258 12.38 5.90 -0.47
CA LEU A 258 11.18 6.70 -0.69
C LEU A 258 11.46 8.18 -0.35
N ILE A 259 10.76 9.09 -1.04
CA ILE A 259 10.80 10.52 -0.69
C ILE A 259 10.01 10.73 0.59
N GLY A 260 10.64 11.34 1.59
CA GLY A 260 10.05 11.59 2.89
C GLY A 260 10.80 12.63 3.69
N SER A 261 10.48 12.68 4.97
CA SER A 261 11.10 13.59 5.94
C SER A 261 11.40 12.86 7.24
N ILE A 262 12.46 13.30 7.92
CA ILE A 262 12.78 12.90 9.30
C ILE A 262 12.44 14.07 10.21
N PHE A 263 11.75 13.77 11.30
CA PHE A 263 11.36 14.72 12.33
C PHE A 263 12.12 14.41 13.61
N VAL A 264 12.65 15.45 14.23
CA VAL A 264 13.19 15.39 15.59
C VAL A 264 12.33 16.33 16.43
N ALA A 265 11.68 15.78 17.45
CA ALA A 265 10.84 16.54 18.36
C ALA A 265 11.38 16.49 19.78
N VAL A 266 11.07 17.52 20.55
CA VAL A 266 11.30 17.56 22.00
C VAL A 266 10.00 17.97 22.69
N VAL A 267 9.63 17.25 23.74
CA VAL A 267 8.47 17.55 24.58
C VAL A 267 8.99 17.88 25.97
N LEU A 268 8.76 19.12 26.41
CA LEU A 268 9.15 19.58 27.74
C LEU A 268 8.25 18.96 28.83
N PRO A 269 8.73 18.80 30.06
CA PRO A 269 7.91 18.34 31.18
C PRO A 269 6.81 19.37 31.52
N ALA A 270 5.78 18.93 32.25
CA ALA A 270 4.70 19.80 32.69
C ALA A 270 5.18 21.00 33.54
N SER A 271 6.26 20.82 34.32
CA SER A 271 6.92 21.90 35.08
C SER A 271 7.50 23.03 34.21
N GLN A 272 7.69 22.76 32.91
CA GLN A 272 8.18 23.68 31.89
C GLN A 272 7.11 23.99 30.82
N GLY A 273 5.82 23.79 31.17
CA GLY A 273 4.67 24.12 30.31
C GLY A 273 4.21 22.99 29.38
N GLY A 274 4.92 21.86 29.31
CA GLY A 274 4.46 20.71 28.52
C GLY A 274 4.50 20.89 27.00
N HIS A 275 5.16 21.94 26.51
CA HIS A 275 5.16 22.27 25.09
C HIS A 275 6.04 21.32 24.26
N ALA A 276 5.60 21.07 23.03
CA ALA A 276 6.36 20.32 22.03
C ALA A 276 7.04 21.28 21.04
N PHE A 277 8.25 20.94 20.63
CA PHE A 277 9.01 21.66 19.61
C PHE A 277 9.58 20.69 18.58
N LEU A 278 9.69 21.14 17.34
CA LEU A 278 10.31 20.43 16.24
C LEU A 278 11.61 21.12 15.83
N ARG A 279 12.61 20.31 15.49
CA ARG A 279 13.90 20.78 15.00
C ARG A 279 13.82 21.02 13.49
N THR A 280 14.23 22.20 13.05
CA THR A 280 14.35 22.54 11.62
C THR A 280 15.62 21.92 11.01
N GLN A 281 15.70 21.93 9.68
CA GLN A 281 16.93 21.56 8.95
C GLN A 281 18.13 22.45 9.32
N SER A 282 17.89 23.73 9.65
CA SER A 282 18.94 24.65 10.12
C SER A 282 19.37 24.42 11.58
N GLY A 283 18.69 23.53 12.31
CA GLY A 283 18.96 23.26 13.73
C GLY A 283 18.24 24.16 14.73
N SER A 284 17.33 25.01 14.27
CA SER A 284 16.48 25.81 15.16
C SER A 284 15.31 24.98 15.70
N TRP A 285 14.80 25.34 16.87
CA TRP A 285 13.59 24.74 17.45
C TRP A 285 12.39 25.64 17.24
N VAL A 286 11.31 25.09 16.71
CA VAL A 286 10.04 25.80 16.53
C VAL A 286 8.92 25.10 17.28
N PRO A 287 7.94 25.82 17.85
CA PRO A 287 6.78 25.20 18.49
C PRO A 287 6.07 24.25 17.53
N ALA A 288 5.73 23.06 18.03
CA ALA A 288 4.97 22.06 17.29
C ALA A 288 3.50 22.15 17.70
N SER A 289 2.72 22.95 16.96
CA SER A 289 1.26 23.04 17.15
C SER A 289 0.50 22.07 16.25
N ASP A 290 1.00 21.88 15.02
CA ASP A 290 0.42 21.01 14.00
C ASP A 290 1.45 20.77 12.86
N CYS A 291 1.03 20.05 11.83
CA CYS A 291 1.86 19.80 10.65
C CYS A 291 1.92 20.97 9.66
N THR A 292 1.27 22.11 9.91
CA THR A 292 1.32 23.29 9.00
C THR A 292 2.57 24.12 9.21
N THR A 293 3.19 24.01 10.39
CA THR A 293 4.41 24.73 10.81
C THR A 293 5.51 23.78 11.29
N ALA A 294 5.41 22.48 10.99
CA ALA A 294 6.32 21.40 11.39
C ALA A 294 7.52 21.20 10.42
N PRO A 295 8.60 22.00 10.49
CA PRO A 295 9.76 21.77 9.66
C PRO A 295 10.35 20.41 9.99
N ALA A 296 10.76 19.69 8.95
CA ALA A 296 11.53 18.49 9.12
C ALA A 296 12.98 18.82 9.49
N ALA A 297 13.61 17.94 10.27
CA ALA A 297 15.04 18.00 10.52
C ALA A 297 15.82 17.63 9.25
N TRP A 298 15.21 16.84 8.37
CA TRP A 298 15.73 16.48 7.05
C TRP A 298 14.57 16.15 6.09
N GLN A 299 14.74 16.44 4.81
CA GLN A 299 13.78 16.11 3.75
C GLN A 299 14.55 15.58 2.52
N GLY A 300 14.07 14.50 1.91
CA GLY A 300 14.70 13.88 0.76
C GLY A 300 14.39 12.39 0.63
N MET A 301 15.33 11.63 0.07
CA MET A 301 15.25 10.16 -0.05
C MET A 301 15.65 9.44 1.25
N LEU A 302 14.75 8.67 1.89
CA LEU A 302 14.98 8.12 3.23
C LEU A 302 16.13 7.09 3.20
N LEU A 303 17.21 7.35 3.94
CA LEU A 303 18.41 6.50 4.03
C LEU A 303 18.60 5.95 5.45
N THR A 304 19.46 4.93 5.59
CA THR A 304 19.89 4.45 6.91
C THR A 304 20.90 5.41 7.55
N GLY A 305 20.86 5.56 8.87
CA GLY A 305 21.89 6.29 9.60
C GLY A 305 21.90 7.80 9.39
N ILE A 306 20.73 8.43 9.22
CA ILE A 306 20.66 9.89 9.12
C ILE A 306 20.90 10.47 10.52
N GLY A 307 22.05 11.12 10.70
CA GLY A 307 22.50 11.69 11.97
C GLY A 307 22.05 13.13 12.18
N PHE A 308 21.69 13.48 13.42
CA PHE A 308 21.33 14.83 13.83
C PHE A 308 22.00 15.20 15.14
N ASP A 309 22.73 16.30 15.14
CA ASP A 309 23.17 16.94 16.38
C ASP A 309 21.99 17.75 16.94
N VAL A 310 21.44 17.31 18.07
CA VAL A 310 20.33 17.98 18.76
C VAL A 310 20.81 19.30 19.34
N PHE A 311 22.05 19.32 19.82
CA PHE A 311 22.74 20.50 20.33
C PHE A 311 24.11 20.61 19.67
N SER A 312 24.40 21.77 19.07
CA SER A 312 25.70 22.06 18.44
C SER A 312 26.83 22.28 19.44
N GLN A 313 26.50 22.43 20.72
CA GLN A 313 27.42 22.58 21.84
C GLN A 313 26.86 21.85 23.06
N ALA A 314 27.72 21.59 24.03
CA ALA A 314 27.32 20.95 25.28
C ALA A 314 26.33 21.85 26.06
N VAL A 315 25.20 21.30 26.49
CA VAL A 315 24.15 22.00 27.25
C VAL A 315 23.84 21.23 28.53
N ASP A 316 23.70 21.93 29.65
CA ASP A 316 23.19 21.37 30.90
C ASP A 316 21.65 21.34 30.85
N LEU A 317 21.08 20.13 30.86
CA LEU A 317 19.62 19.93 30.87
C LEU A 317 19.04 19.58 32.24
N SER A 318 19.80 19.77 33.33
CA SER A 318 19.35 19.43 34.69
C SER A 318 18.06 20.14 35.11
N ALA A 319 17.80 21.35 34.61
CA ALA A 319 16.54 22.08 34.82
C ALA A 319 15.34 21.54 34.01
N TYR A 320 15.60 20.63 33.07
CA TYR A 320 14.64 20.09 32.10
C TYR A 320 14.39 18.58 32.29
N ARG A 321 14.62 18.04 33.50
CA ARG A 321 14.28 16.65 33.86
C ARG A 321 12.83 16.32 33.49
N GLY A 322 12.63 15.16 32.86
CA GLY A 322 11.36 14.73 32.29
C GLY A 322 11.13 15.18 30.85
N THR A 323 12.06 15.94 30.24
CA THR A 323 12.01 16.23 28.80
C THR A 323 12.23 14.96 28.00
N VAL A 324 11.41 14.75 26.97
CA VAL A 324 11.47 13.58 26.09
C VAL A 324 11.79 14.02 24.67
N PHE A 325 12.80 13.40 24.06
CA PHE A 325 13.11 13.58 22.64
C PHE A 325 12.52 12.43 21.84
N TYR A 326 11.94 12.76 20.70
CA TYR A 326 11.38 11.80 19.76
C TYR A 326 12.09 11.94 18.42
N THR A 327 12.17 10.81 17.72
CA THR A 327 12.51 10.78 16.30
C THR A 327 11.44 10.03 15.54
N GLY A 328 11.07 10.55 14.39
CA GLY A 328 10.14 9.87 13.50
C GLY A 328 10.43 10.16 12.05
N PHE A 329 9.75 9.44 11.18
CA PHE A 329 9.80 9.67 9.75
C PHE A 329 8.39 9.67 9.19
N GLY A 330 8.21 10.32 8.05
CA GLY A 330 7.03 10.12 7.23
C GLY A 330 7.35 10.25 5.76
N ILE A 331 6.48 9.65 4.95
CA ILE A 331 6.57 9.64 3.49
C ILE A 331 5.78 10.82 2.96
N GLY A 332 6.35 11.56 2.02
CA GLY A 332 5.72 12.72 1.41
C GLY A 332 6.71 13.62 0.68
N SER A 333 6.27 14.18 -0.44
CA SER A 333 7.05 15.13 -1.24
C SER A 333 7.25 16.48 -0.53
N THR A 334 6.41 16.81 0.45
CA THR A 334 6.57 17.96 1.34
C THR A 334 6.66 17.53 2.81
N TRP A 335 7.28 18.35 3.64
CA TRP A 335 7.36 18.07 5.08
C TRP A 335 5.99 18.08 5.76
N GLN A 336 5.02 18.89 5.31
CA GLN A 336 3.66 18.88 5.87
C GLN A 336 3.02 17.50 5.68
N LEU A 337 3.17 16.94 4.48
CA LEU A 337 2.59 15.65 4.12
C LEU A 337 3.30 14.51 4.86
N ALA A 338 4.64 14.56 4.91
CA ALA A 338 5.41 13.62 5.70
C ALA A 338 5.09 13.72 7.20
N CYS A 339 4.83 14.91 7.74
CA CYS A 339 4.41 15.07 9.14
C CYS A 339 3.06 14.42 9.40
N ASN A 340 2.07 14.69 8.55
CA ASN A 340 0.75 14.05 8.66
C ASN A 340 0.87 12.53 8.55
N ASN A 341 1.69 12.04 7.61
CA ASN A 341 1.98 10.63 7.44
C ASN A 341 2.62 10.01 8.69
N MET A 342 3.62 10.66 9.28
CA MET A 342 4.29 10.21 10.51
C MET A 342 3.29 10.08 11.67
N LEU A 343 2.45 11.10 11.89
CA LEU A 343 1.48 11.11 12.98
C LEU A 343 0.39 10.05 12.78
N GLN A 344 -0.12 9.90 11.56
CA GLN A 344 -1.13 8.90 11.22
C GLN A 344 -0.58 7.48 11.34
N SER A 345 0.60 7.22 10.77
CA SER A 345 1.22 5.89 10.80
C SER A 345 1.80 5.53 12.17
N GLN A 346 1.95 6.51 13.06
CA GLN A 346 2.70 6.40 14.32
C GLN A 346 4.17 6.01 14.09
N SER A 347 4.77 6.47 13.00
CA SER A 347 6.16 6.19 12.62
C SER A 347 7.17 7.03 13.39
N PHE A 348 7.03 7.09 14.72
CA PHE A 348 7.91 7.82 15.62
C PHE A 348 8.14 7.03 16.92
N THR A 349 9.27 7.28 17.57
CA THR A 349 9.65 6.64 18.83
C THR A 349 10.38 7.60 19.74
N THR A 350 10.35 7.30 21.04
CA THR A 350 11.19 7.98 22.02
C THR A 350 12.65 7.66 21.75
N ALA A 351 13.44 8.71 21.53
CA ALA A 351 14.87 8.63 21.33
C ALA A 351 15.64 8.79 22.64
N TYR A 352 15.18 9.69 23.52
CA TYR A 352 15.88 10.03 24.77
C TYR A 352 14.92 10.58 25.82
N THR A 353 15.23 10.38 27.10
CA THR A 353 14.55 11.06 28.22
C THR A 353 15.56 11.61 29.21
N VAL A 354 15.45 12.90 29.52
CA VAL A 354 16.29 13.58 30.52
C VAL A 354 15.86 13.12 31.92
N GLN A 355 16.78 12.56 32.72
CA GLN A 355 16.52 12.09 34.09
C GLN A 355 17.07 12.99 35.20
#